data_AF-A0A3G2R3R5-F1
#
_entry.id   AF-A0A3G2R3R5-F1
#
_cell.length_a   1.000
_cell.length_b   1.000
_cell.length_c   1.000
_cell.angle_alpha   90.00
_cell.angle_beta   90.00
_cell.angle_gamma   90.00
#
_symmetry.space_group_name_H-M   'P 1'
#
loop_
_entity.id
_entity.type
_entity.pdbx_description
1 polymer ?
#
loop_
_entity_poly.entity_id
_entity_poly.type
_entity_poly.pdbx_seq_one_letter_code
_entity_poly.pdbx_strand_id
1 'polypeptide(L)'
;MGKIKNGEKVVAGADQYSQPTYVDMVADVIAKLIDTEYYGIYHVSNSGSASRYEFHKAVLEYLGMDDSNLIPASDVNMNRPAVRQRYVAMHNLALEATLGIKLPPWEEALRMCLDKMKSMNLVP
;
A
#
# COMPACT_ATOMS: atom_id res chain seq x y z
N MET A 1 -8.83 11.52 -3.48
CA MET A 1 -8.52 12.41 -4.62
C MET A 1 -9.42 13.64 -4.68
N GLY A 2 -10.74 13.56 -4.45
CA GLY A 2 -11.65 14.71 -4.55
C GLY A 2 -11.20 15.95 -3.77
N LYS A 3 -10.83 15.80 -2.49
CA LYS A 3 -10.32 16.90 -1.66
C LYS A 3 -9.10 17.62 -2.27
N ILE A 4 -8.09 16.87 -2.71
CA ILE A 4 -6.89 17.46 -3.33
C ILE A 4 -7.24 18.15 -4.65
N LYS A 5 -8.11 17.57 -5.48
CA LYS A 5 -8.59 18.22 -6.72
C LYS A 5 -9.32 19.53 -6.45
N ASN A 6 -9.96 19.66 -5.30
CA ASN A 6 -10.65 20.88 -4.86
C ASN A 6 -9.70 21.88 -4.17
N GLY A 7 -8.39 21.60 -4.09
CA GLY A 7 -7.43 22.43 -3.36
C GLY A 7 -7.57 22.35 -1.83
N GLU A 8 -8.27 21.34 -1.31
CA GLU A 8 -8.42 21.13 0.13
C GLU A 8 -7.21 20.41 0.71
N LYS A 9 -6.82 20.80 1.92
CA LYS A 9 -5.75 20.14 2.68
C LYS A 9 -6.13 18.71 3.04
N VAL A 10 -5.23 17.78 2.79
CA VAL A 10 -5.32 16.38 3.22
C VAL A 10 -4.20 16.08 4.19
N VAL A 11 -4.58 15.82 5.45
CA VAL A 11 -3.61 15.46 6.49
C VAL A 11 -3.38 13.95 6.49
N ALA A 12 -2.13 13.53 6.36
CA ALA A 12 -1.73 12.13 6.31
C ALA A 12 -0.68 11.81 7.38
N GLY A 13 -0.84 10.65 8.03
CA GLY A 13 0.11 10.18 9.05
C GLY A 13 1.48 9.88 8.45
N ALA A 14 2.54 10.42 9.05
CA ALA A 14 3.92 10.36 8.56
C ALA A 14 4.88 9.56 9.47
N ASP A 15 4.41 9.05 10.60
CA ASP A 15 5.21 8.31 11.60
C ASP A 15 4.68 6.89 11.89
N GLN A 16 3.83 6.38 10.99
CA GLN A 16 3.27 5.04 11.03
C GLN A 16 3.50 4.32 9.71
N TYR A 17 4.27 3.25 9.75
CA TYR A 17 4.75 2.54 8.57
C TYR A 17 4.07 1.18 8.44
N SER A 18 3.59 0.92 7.24
CA SER A 18 2.95 -0.33 6.82
C SER A 18 3.38 -0.67 5.40
N GLN A 19 2.79 -1.69 4.78
CA GLN A 19 3.15 -2.13 3.43
C GLN A 19 1.92 -2.01 2.53
N PRO A 20 1.87 -0.99 1.65
CA PRO A 20 0.85 -0.95 0.62
C PRO A 20 0.91 -2.24 -0.19
N THR A 21 -0.22 -2.94 -0.30
CA THR A 21 -0.26 -4.27 -0.90
C THR A 21 -1.33 -4.30 -1.99
N TYR A 22 -0.95 -4.75 -3.19
CA TYR A 22 -1.85 -4.80 -4.32
C TYR A 22 -2.68 -6.08 -4.32
N VAL A 23 -4.01 -5.93 -4.34
CA VAL A 23 -4.96 -7.02 -4.12
C VAL A 23 -4.85 -8.14 -5.16
N ASP A 24 -4.60 -7.83 -6.43
CA ASP A 24 -4.48 -8.86 -7.48
C ASP A 24 -3.31 -9.81 -7.19
N MET A 25 -2.17 -9.29 -6.71
CA MET A 25 -1.02 -10.13 -6.37
C MET A 25 -1.30 -11.03 -5.17
N VAL A 26 -2.08 -10.55 -4.19
CA VAL A 26 -2.52 -11.38 -3.07
C VAL A 26 -3.47 -12.48 -3.55
N ALA A 27 -4.40 -12.15 -4.45
CA ALA A 27 -5.32 -13.12 -5.04
C ALA A 27 -4.56 -14.20 -5.82
N ASP A 28 -3.54 -13.84 -6.59
CA ASP A 28 -2.69 -14.78 -7.33
C ASP A 28 -1.94 -15.72 -6.38
N VAL A 29 -1.42 -15.21 -5.25
CA VAL A 29 -0.77 -16.03 -4.22
C VAL A 29 -1.77 -17.00 -3.59
N ILE A 30 -2.96 -16.54 -3.23
CA ILE A 30 -4.01 -17.40 -2.67
C ILE A 30 -4.40 -18.48 -3.67
N ALA A 31 -4.63 -18.12 -4.94
CA ALA A 31 -4.96 -19.07 -6.01
C ALA A 31 -3.88 -20.14 -6.19
N LYS A 32 -2.60 -19.78 -6.05
CA LYS A 32 -1.51 -20.77 -6.06
C LYS A 32 -1.49 -21.66 -4.82
N LEU A 33 -1.75 -21.08 -3.64
CA LEU A 33 -1.72 -21.84 -2.38
C LEU A 33 -2.82 -22.91 -2.31
N ILE A 34 -4.03 -22.62 -2.81
CA ILE A 34 -5.16 -23.57 -2.75
C ILE A 34 -4.91 -24.86 -3.56
N ASP A 35 -4.03 -24.81 -4.56
CA ASP A 35 -3.65 -25.96 -5.38
C ASP A 35 -2.48 -26.76 -4.78
N THR A 36 -2.07 -26.46 -3.55
CA THR A 36 -0.97 -27.12 -2.83
C THR A 36 -1.43 -27.72 -1.51
N GLU A 37 -0.58 -28.57 -0.92
CA GLU A 37 -0.74 -29.05 0.47
C GLU A 37 0.07 -28.20 1.48
N TYR A 38 0.54 -27.01 1.08
CA TYR A 38 1.31 -26.12 1.93
C TYR A 38 0.42 -25.33 2.89
N TYR A 39 -0.26 -26.04 3.78
CA TYR A 39 -1.10 -25.45 4.82
C TYR A 39 -0.28 -24.67 5.85
N GLY A 40 -0.90 -23.65 6.44
CA GLY A 40 -0.28 -22.87 7.51
C GLY A 40 -0.74 -21.42 7.52
N ILE A 41 0.02 -20.60 8.24
CA ILE A 41 -0.20 -19.15 8.35
C ILE A 41 0.83 -18.45 7.48
N TYR A 42 0.37 -17.54 6.63
CA TYR A 42 1.19 -16.78 5.70
C TYR A 42 1.02 -15.29 5.90
N HIS A 43 2.13 -14.55 5.84
CA HIS A 43 2.11 -13.14 5.49
C HIS A 43 2.22 -13.01 3.98
N VAL A 44 1.40 -12.13 3.40
CA VAL A 44 1.41 -11.81 1.98
C VAL A 44 1.27 -10.29 1.84
N SER A 45 2.38 -9.61 1.63
CA SER A 45 2.45 -8.17 1.36
C SER A 45 3.47 -7.86 0.27
N ASN A 46 3.32 -6.72 -0.40
CA ASN A 46 4.42 -6.21 -1.23
C ASN A 46 5.60 -5.79 -0.34
N SER A 47 6.82 -5.83 -0.89
CA SER A 47 8.03 -5.52 -0.12
C SER A 47 8.24 -4.01 0.06
N GLY A 48 9.16 -3.65 0.96
CA GLY A 48 9.34 -2.27 1.41
C GLY A 48 8.31 -1.87 2.47
N SER A 49 8.27 -0.58 2.81
CA SER A 49 7.28 -0.01 3.73
C SER A 49 7.08 1.47 3.45
N ALA A 50 5.89 1.98 3.72
CA ALA A 50 5.56 3.38 3.59
C ALA A 50 4.62 3.83 4.72
N SER A 51 4.76 5.09 5.09
CA SER A 51 3.75 5.84 5.81
C SER A 51 2.56 6.16 4.91
N ARG A 52 1.45 6.56 5.53
CA ARG A 52 0.29 7.03 4.76
C ARG A 52 0.65 8.27 3.95
N TYR A 53 1.46 9.18 4.50
CA TYR A 53 1.94 10.35 3.76
C TYR A 53 2.73 9.94 2.51
N GLU A 54 3.73 9.08 2.65
CA GLU A 54 4.56 8.60 1.52
C GLU A 54 3.71 7.89 0.46
N PHE A 55 2.75 7.05 0.88
CA PHE A 55 1.84 6.39 -0.05
C PHE A 55 0.99 7.38 -0.85
N HIS A 56 0.37 8.36 -0.20
CA HIS A 56 -0.42 9.38 -0.91
C HIS A 56 0.46 10.23 -1.84
N LYS A 57 1.66 10.57 -1.41
CA LYS A 57 2.62 11.34 -2.22
C LYS A 57 2.98 10.58 -3.50
N ALA A 58 3.32 9.30 -3.39
CA ALA A 58 3.62 8.45 -4.55
C ALA A 58 2.43 8.31 -5.51
N VAL A 59 1.19 8.23 -5.00
CA VAL A 59 -0.03 8.23 -5.82
C VAL A 59 -0.16 9.54 -6.60
N LEU A 60 0.00 10.69 -5.94
CA LEU A 60 -0.13 12.00 -6.58
C LEU A 60 0.96 12.23 -7.63
N GLU A 61 2.21 11.89 -7.29
CA GLU A 61 3.35 11.96 -8.21
C GLU A 61 3.11 11.11 -9.45
N TYR A 62 2.63 9.88 -9.31
CA TYR A 62 2.36 9.00 -10.45
C TYR A 62 1.23 9.49 -11.37
N LEU A 63 0.23 10.15 -10.79
CA LEU A 63 -0.90 10.71 -11.51
C LEU A 63 -0.64 12.14 -12.02
N GLY A 64 0.57 12.68 -11.82
CA GLY A 64 0.91 14.05 -12.22
C GLY A 64 0.05 15.11 -11.52
N MET A 65 -0.39 14.84 -10.29
CA MET A 65 -1.24 15.72 -9.50
C MET A 65 -0.43 16.54 -8.51
N ASP A 66 -0.90 17.77 -8.23
CA ASP A 66 -0.32 18.63 -7.21
C ASP A 66 -0.44 18.02 -5.80
N ASP A 67 0.67 17.96 -5.08
CA ASP A 67 0.78 17.47 -3.71
C ASP A 67 0.96 18.59 -2.67
N SER A 68 0.91 19.86 -3.06
CA SER A 68 1.08 21.02 -2.17
C SER A 68 0.14 21.04 -0.96
N ASN A 69 -1.04 20.44 -1.10
CA ASN A 69 -2.06 20.33 -0.07
C ASN A 69 -2.00 19.03 0.74
N LEU A 70 -1.02 18.15 0.49
CA LEU A 70 -0.78 16.94 1.28
C LEU A 70 0.10 17.31 2.48
N ILE A 71 -0.49 17.28 3.68
CA ILE A 71 0.17 17.73 4.92
C ILE A 71 0.58 16.52 5.76
N PRO A 72 1.88 16.34 6.07
CA PRO A 72 2.31 15.29 6.98
C PRO A 72 1.88 15.62 8.41
N ALA A 73 1.48 14.61 9.18
CA ALA A 73 1.18 14.73 10.59
C ALA A 73 1.69 13.52 11.38
N SER A 74 2.07 13.75 12.63
CA SER A 74 2.27 12.66 13.59
C SER A 74 0.93 12.11 14.05
N ASP A 75 0.82 10.78 14.18
CA ASP A 75 -0.42 10.11 14.60
C ASP A 75 -0.95 10.61 15.95
N VAL A 76 -0.05 10.99 16.87
CA VAL A 76 -0.43 11.52 18.19
C VAL A 76 -1.27 12.79 18.07
N ASN A 77 -1.11 13.55 16.99
CA ASN A 77 -1.87 14.78 16.72
C ASN A 77 -3.17 14.51 15.96
N MET A 78 -3.48 13.27 15.59
CA MET A 78 -4.65 12.91 14.79
C MET A 78 -5.87 12.50 15.62
N ASN A 79 -5.76 12.50 16.97
CA ASN A 79 -6.83 12.24 17.94
C ASN A 79 -7.74 11.04 17.59
N ARG A 80 -7.12 9.91 17.25
CA ARG A 80 -7.82 8.69 16.82
C ARG A 80 -8.28 7.86 18.03
N PRO A 81 -9.49 7.26 18.00
CA PRO A 81 -9.96 6.42 19.10
C PRO A 81 -9.09 5.18 19.37
N ALA A 82 -8.48 4.62 18.33
CA ALA A 82 -7.62 3.44 18.43
C ALA A 82 -6.15 3.83 18.24
N VAL A 83 -5.30 3.39 19.17
CA VAL A 83 -3.85 3.50 19.05
C VAL A 83 -3.37 2.63 17.91
N ARG A 84 -2.62 3.21 16.98
CA ARG A 84 -2.00 2.51 15.87
C ARG A 84 -0.52 2.31 16.16
N GLN A 85 -0.02 1.10 15.89
CA GLN A 85 1.40 0.80 16.04
C GLN A 85 2.22 1.58 15.01
N ARG A 86 3.42 1.99 15.39
CA ARG A 86 4.29 2.80 14.50
C ARG A 86 4.86 2.01 13.33
N TYR A 87 5.00 0.70 13.46
CA TYR A 87 5.61 -0.14 12.43
C TYR A 87 4.95 -1.52 12.43
N VAL A 88 4.33 -1.89 11.31
CA VAL A 88 3.62 -3.17 11.14
C VAL A 88 4.01 -3.89 9.85
N ALA A 89 5.14 -3.51 9.24
CA ALA A 89 5.63 -4.23 8.06
C ALA A 89 6.09 -5.64 8.45
N MET A 90 5.80 -6.59 7.58
CA MET A 90 5.98 -8.02 7.78
C MET A 90 6.91 -8.59 6.71
N HIS A 91 7.53 -9.72 7.01
CA HIS A 91 8.29 -10.51 6.06
C HIS A 91 7.49 -11.74 5.64
N ASN A 92 7.41 -11.99 4.34
CA ASN A 92 6.71 -13.11 3.72
C ASN A 92 7.50 -14.42 3.79
N LEU A 93 8.09 -14.74 4.95
CA LEU A 93 9.03 -15.85 5.12
C LEU A 93 8.44 -17.19 4.66
N ALA A 94 7.22 -17.52 5.11
CA ALA A 94 6.57 -18.78 4.74
C ALA A 94 6.29 -18.86 3.24
N LEU A 95 5.86 -17.76 2.62
CA LEU A 95 5.57 -17.69 1.19
C LEU A 95 6.84 -17.91 0.35
N GLU A 96 7.95 -17.29 0.75
CA GLU A 96 9.25 -17.46 0.10
C GLU A 96 9.75 -18.90 0.25
N ALA A 97 9.58 -19.51 1.42
CA ALA A 97 10.06 -20.86 1.70
C ALA A 97 9.26 -21.96 0.99
N THR A 98 7.95 -21.78 0.79
CA THR A 98 7.08 -22.81 0.19
C THR A 98 6.90 -22.62 -1.30
N LEU A 99 6.48 -21.44 -1.74
CA LEU A 99 6.19 -21.18 -3.16
C LEU A 99 7.35 -20.51 -3.91
N GLY A 100 8.42 -20.10 -3.22
CA GLY A 100 9.52 -19.36 -3.85
C GLY A 100 9.10 -17.97 -4.37
N ILE A 101 7.94 -17.47 -3.96
CA ILE A 101 7.37 -16.22 -4.48
C ILE A 101 7.90 -15.04 -3.65
N LYS A 102 8.43 -14.04 -4.36
CA LYS A 102 8.74 -12.71 -3.81
C LYS A 102 7.86 -11.68 -4.49
N LEU A 103 7.08 -10.94 -3.69
CA LEU A 103 6.28 -9.85 -4.21
C LEU A 103 7.17 -8.62 -4.44
N PRO A 104 6.93 -7.86 -5.52
CA PRO A 104 7.74 -6.69 -5.84
C PRO A 104 7.59 -5.60 -4.77
N PRO A 105 8.48 -4.59 -4.79
CA PRO A 105 8.32 -3.39 -3.97
C PRO A 105 6.95 -2.75 -4.13
N TRP A 106 6.41 -2.18 -3.07
CA TRP A 106 5.06 -1.61 -3.07
C TRP A 106 4.89 -0.49 -4.10
N GLU A 107 5.96 0.26 -4.42
CA GLU A 107 5.95 1.30 -5.43
C GLU A 107 5.67 0.74 -6.82
N GLU A 108 6.30 -0.38 -7.17
CA GLU A 108 6.08 -1.07 -8.44
C GLU A 108 4.65 -1.62 -8.52
N ALA A 109 4.19 -2.27 -7.44
CA ALA A 109 2.82 -2.77 -7.34
C ALA A 109 1.77 -1.65 -7.42
N LEU A 110 2.07 -0.48 -6.84
CA LEU A 110 1.23 0.71 -6.96
C LEU A 110 1.11 1.17 -8.42
N ARG A 111 2.23 1.22 -9.16
CA ARG A 111 2.20 1.60 -10.59
C ARG A 111 1.34 0.65 -11.41
N MET A 112 1.50 -0.66 -11.21
CA MET A 112 0.67 -1.67 -11.87
C MET A 112 -0.82 -1.48 -11.57
N CYS A 113 -1.17 -1.21 -10.30
CA CYS A 113 -2.54 -0.91 -9.91
C CYS A 113 -3.09 0.35 -10.60
N LEU A 114 -2.31 1.45 -10.59
CA LEU A 114 -2.72 2.71 -11.19
C LEU A 114 -2.82 2.62 -12.72
N ASP A 115 -1.96 1.85 -13.38
CA ASP A 115 -2.03 1.60 -14.82
C ASP A 115 -3.27 0.80 -15.20
N LYS A 116 -3.61 -0.23 -14.40
CA LYS A 116 -4.87 -0.96 -14.56
C LYS A 116 -6.06 -0.01 -14.40
N MET A 117 -6.06 0.84 -13.37
CA MET A 117 -7.12 1.82 -13.15
C MET A 117 -7.22 2.86 -14.28
N LYS A 118 -6.09 3.32 -14.86
CA LYS A 118 -6.05 4.19 -16.05
C LYS A 118 -6.67 3.51 -17.25
N SER A 119 -6.37 2.23 -17.49
CA SER A 119 -6.96 1.45 -18.59
C SER A 119 -8.48 1.31 -18.48
N MET A 120 -9.00 1.43 -17.26
CA MET A 120 -10.43 1.39 -16.94
C MET A 120 -11.06 2.79 -16.81
N ASN A 121 -10.31 3.86 -17.11
CA ASN A 121 -10.74 5.26 -16.97
C ASN A 121 -11.20 5.64 -15.54
N LEU A 122 -10.66 5.00 -14.50
CA LEU A 122 -11.02 5.25 -13.09
C LEU A 122 -10.18 6.36 -12.45
N VAL A 123 -9.01 6.64 -13.03
CA VAL A 123 -8.09 7.71 -12.63
C VAL A 123 -7.63 8.45 -13.89
N PRO A 124 -7.23 9.73 -13.78
CA PRO A 124 -6.66 10.48 -14.89
C PRO A 124 -5.35 9.86 -15.40
#